data_AF-A0A1G0WRC0-F1
#
_entry.id   AF-A0A1G0WRC0-F1
#
_cell.length_a   1.000
_cell.length_b   1.000
_cell.length_c   1.000
_cell.angle_alpha   90.00
_cell.angle_beta   90.00
_cell.angle_gamma   90.00
#
_symmetry.space_group_name_H-M   'P 1'
#
loop_
_entity.id
_entity.type
_entity.pdbx_description
1 polymer ?
#
loop_
_entity_poly.entity_id
_entity_poly.type
_entity_poly.pdbx_seq_one_letter_code
_entity_poly.pdbx_strand_id
1 'polypeptide(L)' 'MKLPANAEISEVKIVNYLLKNRSKNDKSRFLNLAGYNQSNYQKLIEDIRTQILILDAVFGVILNLVEN' A
#
# COMPACT_ATOMS: atom_id res chain seq x y z
N MET A 1 7.35 -12.50 1.27
CA MET A 1 6.88 -12.77 -0.10
C MET A 1 7.14 -11.52 -0.93
N LYS A 2 7.81 -11.62 -2.07
CA LYS A 2 8.01 -10.49 -2.99
C LYS A 2 6.88 -10.44 -4.00
N LEU A 3 6.32 -9.26 -4.26
CA LEU A 3 5.40 -9.06 -5.37
C LEU A 3 6.21 -8.59 -6.58
N PRO A 4 5.95 -9.13 -7.79
CA PRO A 4 6.59 -8.60 -8.99
C PRO A 4 6.10 -7.17 -9.25
N ALA A 5 6.94 -6.34 -9.89
CA ALA A 5 6.62 -4.94 -10.15
C ALA A 5 5.33 -4.76 -10.96
N ASN A 6 5.00 -5.73 -11.81
CA ASN A 6 3.78 -5.77 -12.63
C ASN A 6 2.61 -6.53 -11.98
N ALA A 7 2.68 -6.88 -10.70
CA ALA A 7 1.58 -7.56 -9.99
C ALA A 7 0.27 -6.79 -10.18
N GLU A 8 -0.84 -7.43 -10.52
CA GLU A 8 -2.09 -6.72 -10.78
C GLU A 8 -2.64 -6.03 -9.51
N ILE A 9 -3.02 -4.76 -9.63
CA ILE A 9 -3.84 -4.06 -8.63
C ILE A 9 -5.18 -3.76 -9.30
N SER A 10 -6.17 -4.61 -9.06
CA SER A 10 -7.48 -4.50 -9.70
C SER A 10 -8.21 -3.24 -9.26
N GLU A 11 -8.56 -2.39 -10.22
CA GLU A 11 -9.38 -1.19 -9.98
C GLU A 11 -10.70 -1.53 -9.28
N VAL A 12 -11.36 -2.62 -9.69
CA VAL A 12 -12.62 -3.07 -9.09
C VAL A 12 -12.44 -3.35 -7.60
N LYS A 13 -11.30 -3.92 -7.18
CA LYS A 13 -11.02 -4.13 -5.74
C LYS A 13 -10.73 -2.84 -5.01
N ILE A 14 -10.10 -1.86 -5.66
CA ILE A 14 -9.86 -0.55 -5.05
C ILE A 14 -11.19 0.19 -4.85
N VAL A 15 -11.97 0.39 -5.91
CA VAL A 15 -13.18 1.21 -5.88
C VAL A 15 -14.33 0.50 -5.17
N ASN A 16 -14.62 -0.76 -5.54
CA ASN A 16 -15.84 -1.45 -5.10
C ASN A 16 -15.66 -2.24 -3.80
N TYR A 17 -14.43 -2.35 -3.27
CA TYR A 17 -14.17 -3.07 -2.03
C TYR A 17 -13.41 -2.22 -1.01
N LEU A 18 -12.28 -1.62 -1.39
CA LEU A 18 -11.41 -0.91 -0.44
C LEU A 18 -11.93 0.49 -0.09
N LEU A 19 -12.39 1.23 -1.10
CA LEU A 19 -12.93 2.59 -1.00
C LEU A 19 -14.48 2.63 -0.97
N LYS A 20 -15.12 1.46 -0.92
CA LYS A 20 -16.56 1.35 -0.72
C LYS A 20 -16.86 1.34 0.77
N ASN A 21 -17.80 2.18 1.20
CA ASN A 21 -18.31 2.18 2.57
C ASN A 21 -19.02 0.85 2.87
N ARG A 22 -18.77 0.29 4.06
CA ARG A 22 -19.32 -1.00 4.48
C ARG A 22 -19.75 -0.96 5.94
N SER A 23 -20.69 -1.82 6.31
CA SER A 23 -21.16 -1.92 7.71
C SER A 23 -20.18 -2.64 8.64
N LYS A 24 -19.25 -3.43 8.10
CA LYS A 24 -18.26 -4.20 8.88
C LYS A 24 -16.88 -4.10 8.24
N ASN A 25 -15.84 -3.95 9.07
CA ASN A 25 -14.43 -3.87 8.67
C ASN A 25 -14.18 -2.83 7.56
N ASP A 26 -14.87 -1.68 7.68
CA ASP A 26 -14.84 -0.61 6.70
C ASP A 26 -13.47 0.06 6.65
N LYS A 27 -12.79 -0.13 5.52
CA LYS A 27 -11.49 0.49 5.26
C LYS A 27 -11.66 1.87 4.63
N SER A 28 -12.80 2.15 4.01
CA SER A 28 -12.99 3.39 3.27
C SER A 28 -13.04 4.59 4.21
N ARG A 29 -13.63 4.45 5.40
CA ARG A 29 -13.62 5.52 6.42
C ARG A 29 -12.21 5.89 6.85
N PHE A 30 -11.39 4.89 7.15
CA PHE A 30 -10.00 5.12 7.55
C PHE A 30 -9.18 5.74 6.41
N LEU A 31 -9.31 5.21 5.19
CA LEU A 31 -8.60 5.71 4.01
C LEU A 31 -9.04 7.12 3.62
N ASN A 32 -10.31 7.48 3.86
CA ASN A 32 -10.81 8.84 3.64
C ASN A 32 -10.15 9.86 4.60
N LEU A 33 -9.80 9.46 5.83
CA LEU A 33 -9.03 10.32 6.74
C LEU A 33 -7.62 10.62 6.20
N ALA A 34 -7.04 9.71 5.42
CA ALA A 34 -5.78 9.90 4.72
C ALA A 34 -5.94 10.62 3.36
N GLY A 35 -7.15 11.03 3.02
CA GLY A 35 -7.46 11.76 1.78
C GLY A 35 -7.74 10.86 0.56
N TYR A 36 -7.90 9.54 0.74
CA TYR A 36 -8.26 8.63 -0.36
C TYR A 36 -9.76 8.35 -0.41
N ASN A 37 -10.37 8.50 -1.58
CA ASN A 37 -11.77 8.24 -1.85
C ASN A 37 -11.96 7.79 -3.31
N GLN A 38 -13.20 7.49 -3.69
CA GLN A 38 -13.49 6.97 -5.03
C GLN A 38 -13.16 7.94 -6.16
N SER A 39 -13.15 9.27 -5.95
CA SER A 39 -12.81 10.23 -7.01
C SER A 39 -11.30 10.40 -7.22
N ASN A 40 -10.46 9.87 -6.33
CA ASN A 40 -9.00 9.93 -6.45
C ASN A 40 -8.33 8.56 -6.26
N TYR A 41 -9.04 7.48 -6.60
CA TYR A 41 -8.59 6.11 -6.37
C TYR A 41 -7.25 5.78 -7.04
N GLN A 42 -6.92 6.44 -8.16
CA GLN A 42 -5.65 6.26 -8.86
C GLN A 42 -4.47 6.65 -7.97
N LYS A 43 -4.60 7.72 -7.17
CA LYS A 43 -3.56 8.15 -6.22
C LYS A 43 -3.27 7.06 -5.19
N LEU A 44 -4.31 6.36 -4.70
CA LEU A 44 -4.11 5.23 -3.80
C LEU A 44 -3.38 4.07 -4.48
N ILE A 45 -3.66 3.79 -5.75
CA ILE A 45 -2.95 2.75 -6.51
C ILE A 45 -1.47 3.12 -6.67
N GLU A 46 -1.18 4.37 -7.04
CA GLU A 46 0.18 4.89 -7.17
C GLU A 46 0.94 4.80 -5.83
N ASP A 47 0.32 5.23 -4.73
CA ASP A 47 0.94 5.18 -3.41
C ASP A 47 1.15 3.74 -2.92
N ILE A 48 0.23 2.81 -3.22
CA ILE A 48 0.45 1.38 -2.95
C ILE A 48 1.67 0.87 -3.73
N ARG A 49 1.84 1.27 -5.00
CA ARG A 49 2.97 0.85 -5.82
C ARG A 49 4.29 1.34 -5.26
N THR A 50 4.37 2.59 -4.82
CA THR A 50 5.60 3.16 -4.26
C THR A 50 5.99 2.53 -2.93
N GLN A 51 5.03 1.97 -2.19
CA GLN A 51 5.27 1.28 -0.92
C GLN A 51 5.60 -0.22 -1.06
N ILE A 52 5.37 -0.83 -2.23
CA ILE A 52 5.75 -2.23 -2.46
C ILE A 52 7.27 -2.32 -2.61
N LEU A 53 7.94 -2.75 -1.53
CA LEU A 53 9.36 -3.06 -1.55
C LEU A 53 9.59 -4.35 -2.35
N ILE A 54 10.40 -4.25 -3.41
CA ILE A 54 10.82 -5.39 -4.25
C ILE A 54 12.10 -6.04 -3.68
N LEU A 55 12.71 -5.41 -2.68
CA LEU A 55 13.98 -5.82 -2.08
C LEU A 55 13.84 -7.12 -1.28
N ASP A 56 14.94 -7.86 -1.18
CA ASP A 56 15.05 -8.94 -0.20
C ASP A 56 14.97 -8.37 1.21
N ALA A 57 14.20 -9.04 2.06
CA ALA A 57 14.31 -8.83 3.48
C ALA A 57 15.70 -9.33 3.90
N VAL A 58 16.59 -8.40 4.25
CA VAL A 58 17.88 -8.74 4.83
C VAL A 58 17.74 -8.79 6.35
N PHE A 59 18.38 -9.76 6.98
CA PHE A 59 18.52 -9.76 8.43
C PHE A 59 19.48 -8.60 8.78
N GLY A 60 18.95 -7.53 9.36
CA GLY A 60 19.75 -6.35 9.67
C GLY A 60 20.83 -6.69 10.67
N VAL A 61 22.07 -6.87 10.20
CA VAL A 61 23.24 -6.66 11.05
C VAL A 61 23.40 -5.15 11.11
N ILE A 62 23.07 -4.54 12.24
CA ILE A 62 23.55 -3.20 12.54
C ILE A 62 25.07 -3.34 12.60
N LEU A 63 25.76 -3.07 11.49
CA LEU A 63 27.16 -2.74 11.55
C LEU A 63 27.21 -1.43 12.33
N ASN A 64 27.55 -1.54 13.61
CA ASN A 64 28.01 -0.42 14.41
C ASN A 64 29.04 0.32 13.56
N LEU A 65 28.68 1.51 13.09
CA LEU A 65 29.67 2.48 12.64
C LEU A 65 30.39 2.97 13.90
N VAL A 66 31.36 2.18 14.33
CA VAL A 66 32.49 2.64 15.12
C VAL A 66 33.72 2.39 14.25
N GLU A 67 34.59 3.40 14.20
CA GLU A 67 35.87 3.54 13.48
C GLU A 67 35.72 4.08 12.03
N ASN A 68 36.08 5.33 11.70
CA ASN A 68 37.03 6.30 12.30
C ASN A 68 36.51 7.73 12.22
#